data_AF-A0AAV5GVJ4-F1
#
_entry.id   AF-A0AAV5GVJ4-F1
#
_cell.length_a   1.000
_cell.length_b   1.000
_cell.length_c   1.000
_cell.angle_alpha   90.00
_cell.angle_beta   90.00
_cell.angle_gamma   90.00
#
_symmetry.space_group_name_H-M   'P 1'
#
loop_
_entity.id
_entity.type
_entity.pdbx_description
1 polymer ?
#
loop_
_entity_poly.entity_id
_entity_poly.type
_entity_poly.pdbx_seq_one_letter_code
_entity_poly.pdbx_strand_id
1 'polypeptide(L)'
;MAPPQSAIPDNFLEIKAAREEKIRQSWIGVMEAKLVREELQKCWRTEGVNHYEVCHALTEKYLDLLRTNRVEGYIKLDFNA
;
A
#
# COMPACT_ATOMS: atom_id res chain seq x y z
N MET A 1 1.98 -37.82 -28.92
CA MET A 1 2.57 -37.02 -27.82
C MET A 1 1.85 -35.69 -27.81
N ALA A 2 0.79 -35.56 -27.00
CA ALA A 2 0.11 -34.29 -26.86
C ALA A 2 1.10 -33.27 -26.26
N PRO A 3 1.07 -31.99 -26.68
CA PRO A 3 1.84 -30.97 -26.01
C PRO A 3 1.52 -31.02 -24.51
N PRO A 4 2.52 -30.84 -23.61
CA PRO A 4 2.24 -30.80 -22.18
C PRO A 4 1.17 -29.73 -21.96
N GLN A 5 0.13 -30.07 -21.19
CA GLN A 5 -0.89 -29.11 -20.76
C GLN A 5 -0.14 -27.85 -20.33
N SER A 6 -0.37 -26.76 -21.08
CA SER A 6 0.30 -25.49 -20.86
C SER A 6 0.28 -25.17 -19.37
N ALA A 7 1.39 -24.73 -18.79
CA ALA A 7 1.54 -24.39 -17.37
C ALA A 7 0.68 -23.18 -16.93
N ILE A 8 -0.40 -22.90 -17.65
CA ILE A 8 -1.35 -21.82 -17.48
C ILE A 8 -2.60 -22.45 -16.86
N PRO A 9 -2.97 -22.07 -15.62
CA PRO A 9 -4.22 -22.50 -15.00
C PRO A 9 -5.44 -22.09 -15.83
N ASP A 10 -6.49 -22.91 -15.83
CA ASP A 10 -7.73 -22.61 -16.58
C ASP A 10 -8.37 -21.27 -16.17
N ASN A 11 -8.16 -20.83 -14.92
CA ASN A 11 -8.64 -19.57 -14.35
C ASN A 11 -7.57 -18.45 -14.34
N PHE A 12 -6.61 -18.49 -15.26
CA PHE A 12 -5.51 -17.53 -15.34
C PHE A 12 -5.94 -16.05 -15.34
N LEU A 13 -7.03 -15.72 -16.04
CA LEU A 13 -7.56 -14.35 -16.11
C LEU A 13 -8.01 -13.84 -14.75
N GLU A 14 -8.68 -14.68 -13.96
CA GLU A 14 -9.17 -14.33 -12.62
C GLU A 14 -7.99 -14.14 -11.66
N ILE A 15 -7.02 -15.07 -11.69
CA ILE A 15 -5.80 -14.98 -10.88
C ILE A 15 -5.05 -13.68 -11.20
N LYS A 16 -4.87 -13.36 -12.49
CA LYS A 16 -4.22 -12.13 -12.91
C LYS A 16 -4.94 -10.89 -12.38
N ALA A 17 -6.27 -10.84 -12.51
CA ALA A 17 -7.08 -9.72 -12.03
C ALA A 17 -6.95 -9.53 -10.50
N ALA A 18 -6.99 -10.63 -9.72
CA ALA A 18 -6.84 -10.58 -8.27
C ALA A 18 -5.45 -10.06 -7.84
N ARG A 19 -4.40 -10.47 -8.56
CA ARG A 19 -3.02 -9.98 -8.32
C ARG A 19 -2.90 -8.48 -8.62
N GLU A 20 -3.45 -8.03 -9.74
CA GLU A 20 -3.47 -6.60 -10.12
C GLU A 20 -4.25 -5.76 -9.10
N GLU A 21 -5.41 -6.24 -8.65
CA GLU A 21 -6.21 -5.58 -7.61
C GLU A 21 -5.41 -5.36 -6.33
N LYS A 22 -4.76 -6.41 -5.81
CA LYS A 22 -3.98 -6.32 -4.58
C LYS A 22 -2.82 -5.34 -4.69
N ILE A 23 -2.12 -5.35 -5.82
CA ILE A 23 -1.04 -4.39 -6.07
C ILE A 23 -1.61 -2.97 -6.06
N ARG A 24 -2.74 -2.74 -6.75
CA ARG A 24 -3.38 -1.42 -6.80
C ARG A 24 -3.78 -0.92 -5.42
N GLN A 25 -4.40 -1.76 -4.61
CA GLN A 25 -4.77 -1.42 -3.23
C GLN A 25 -3.54 -1.08 -2.38
N SER A 26 -2.45 -1.81 -2.56
CA SER A 26 -1.18 -1.52 -1.87
C SER A 26 -0.64 -0.13 -2.26
N TRP A 27 -0.73 0.24 -3.54
CA TRP A 27 -0.34 1.58 -4.00
C TRP A 27 -1.28 2.68 -3.51
N ILE A 28 -2.59 2.42 -3.41
CA ILE A 28 -3.54 3.36 -2.82
C ILE A 28 -3.13 3.69 -1.38
N GLY A 29 -2.80 2.68 -0.57
CA GLY A 29 -2.32 2.90 0.80
C GLY A 29 -1.03 3.72 0.89
N VAL A 30 -0.11 3.56 -0.06
CA VAL A 30 1.10 4.40 -0.16
C VAL A 30 0.74 5.85 -0.51
N MET A 31 -0.20 6.05 -1.42
CA MET A 31 -0.66 7.38 -1.83
C MET A 31 -1.36 8.11 -0.68
N GLU A 32 -2.14 7.39 0.14
CA GLU A 32 -2.71 7.94 1.38
C GLU A 32 -1.63 8.40 2.36
N ALA A 33 -0.61 7.57 2.61
CA ALA A 33 0.52 7.94 3.47
C ALA A 33 1.25 9.18 2.93
N LYS A 34 1.39 9.30 1.61
CA LYS A 34 2.00 10.47 0.96
C LYS A 34 1.19 11.75 1.20
N LEU A 35 -0.14 11.69 1.09
CA LEU A 35 -1.01 12.84 1.38
C LEU A 35 -0.87 13.30 2.84
N VAL A 36 -0.87 12.37 3.79
CA VAL A 36 -0.67 12.71 5.21
C VAL A 36 0.71 13.31 5.45
N ARG A 37 1.76 12.80 4.79
CA ARG A 37 3.10 13.39 4.87
C ARG A 37 3.14 14.83 4.36
N GLU A 38 2.50 15.12 3.25
CA GLU A 38 2.44 16.47 2.68
C GLU A 38 1.73 17.44 3.63
N GLU A 39 0.65 17.01 4.27
CA GLU A 39 -0.07 17.81 5.25
C GLU A 39 0.74 18.01 6.54
N LEU A 40 1.41 16.97 7.01
CA LEU A 40 2.33 17.05 8.15
C LEU A 40 3.46 18.06 7.90
N GLN A 41 4.03 18.06 6.69
CA GLN A 41 5.05 19.03 6.30
C GLN A 41 4.54 20.47 6.25
N LYS A 42 3.27 20.69 5.90
CA LYS A 42 2.67 22.02 5.99
C LYS A 42 2.52 22.44 7.45
N CYS A 43 1.98 21.56 8.30
CA CYS A 43 1.82 21.81 9.73
C CYS A 43 3.15 22.18 10.41
N TRP A 44 4.22 21.44 10.12
CA TRP A 44 5.56 21.77 10.64
C TRP A 44 6.07 23.13 10.17
N ARG A 45 5.75 23.54 8.95
CA ARG A 45 6.14 24.85 8.41
C ARG A 45 5.33 26.00 9.00
N THR A 46 4.06 25.78 9.35
CA THR A 46 3.16 26.83 9.88
C THR A 46 3.33 27.04 11.37
N GLU A 47 3.43 25.96 12.16
CA GLU A 47 3.45 26.01 13.63
C GLU A 47 4.83 26.35 14.22
N GLY A 48 5.89 26.21 13.42
CA GLY A 48 7.26 26.47 13.87
C GLY A 48 7.61 25.63 15.11
N VAL A 49 8.05 26.26 16.19
CA VAL A 49 8.51 25.55 17.41
C VAL A 49 7.37 24.76 18.09
N ASN A 50 6.09 25.13 17.87
CA ASN A 50 4.94 24.50 18.51
C ASN A 50 4.45 23.21 17.82
N HIS A 51 5.14 22.78 16.74
CA HIS A 51 4.67 21.66 15.92
C HIS A 51 4.58 20.31 16.68
N TYR A 52 5.28 20.17 17.81
CA TYR A 52 5.29 18.92 18.59
C TYR A 52 3.94 18.61 19.24
N GLU A 53 3.21 19.63 19.69
CA GLU A 53 1.88 19.45 20.29
C GLU A 53 0.80 19.49 19.21
N VAL A 54 0.85 20.48 18.33
CA VAL A 54 -0.21 20.71 17.33
C VAL A 54 -0.23 19.64 16.24
N CYS A 55 0.94 19.22 15.75
CA CYS A 55 1.05 18.26 14.65
C CYS A 55 1.19 16.79 15.13
N HIS A 56 1.03 16.53 16.43
CA HIS A 56 1.19 15.18 17.01
C HIS A 56 0.26 14.16 16.37
N ALA A 57 -1.03 14.48 16.28
CA ALA A 57 -2.03 13.58 15.70
C ALA A 57 -1.76 13.23 14.23
N LEU A 58 -1.26 14.19 13.44
CA LEU A 58 -0.83 13.94 12.06
C LEU A 58 0.40 13.04 12.00
N THR A 59 1.32 13.21 12.94
CA THR A 59 2.53 12.39 13.05
C THR A 59 2.17 10.95 13.40
N GLU A 60 1.32 10.72 14.41
CA GLU A 60 0.85 9.39 14.78
C GLU A 60 0.14 8.70 13.61
N LYS A 61 -0.79 9.41 12.95
CA LYS A 61 -1.49 8.88 11.78
C LYS A 61 -0.52 8.50 10.66
N TYR A 62 0.49 9.32 10.39
CA TYR A 62 1.49 9.01 9.38
C TYR A 62 2.31 7.76 9.76
N LEU A 63 2.73 7.66 11.03
CA LEU A 63 3.48 6.50 11.52
C LEU A 63 2.67 5.20 11.44
N ASP A 64 1.38 5.25 11.74
CA ASP A 64 0.49 4.10 11.62
C ASP A 64 0.32 3.69 10.17
N LEU A 65 0.10 4.63 9.25
CA LEU A 65 0.02 4.35 7.81
C LEU A 65 1.31 3.73 7.27
N LEU A 66 2.49 4.16 7.75
CA LEU A 66 3.76 3.55 7.35
C LEU A 66 3.91 2.10 7.82
N ARG A 67 3.31 1.75 8.97
CA ARG A 67 3.32 0.37 9.50
C ARG A 67 2.35 -0.52 8.73
N THR A 68 1.16 -0.02 8.40
CA THR A 68 0.08 -0.81 7.79
C THR A 68 0.18 -0.88 6.27
N ASN A 69 0.50 0.22 5.60
CA ASN A 69 0.34 0.36 4.14
C ASN A 69 1.63 0.05 3.36
N ARG A 70 2.36 -0.98 3.80
CA ARG A 70 3.55 -1.43 3.07
C ARG A 70 3.14 -2.11 1.77
N VAL A 71 3.87 -1.83 0.69
CA VAL A 71 3.62 -2.52 -0.58
C VAL A 71 3.99 -3.98 -0.42
N GLU A 72 2.99 -4.85 -0.44
CA GLU A 72 3.17 -6.29 -0.43
C GLU A 72 2.98 -6.83 -1.85
N GLY A 73 3.92 -7.65 -2.31
CA GLY A 73 3.80 -8.31 -3.59
C GLY A 73 2.66 -9.35 -3.62
N TYR A 74 2.24 -9.72 -4.83
CA TYR A 74 1.19 -10.71 -5.02
C TYR A 74 1.58 -12.14 -4.61
N ILE A 75 2.88 -12.40 -4.40
CA ILE A 75 3.42 -13.69 -3.93
C ILE A 75 2.66 -14.16 -2.69
N LYS A 76 2.40 -13.27 -1.72
CA LYS A 76 1.65 -13.64 -0.51
C LYS A 76 0.22 -14.12 -0.80
N LEU A 77 -0.40 -13.72 -1.91
CA LEU A 77 -1.73 -14.24 -2.30
C LEU A 77 -1.63 -15.67 -2.81
N ASP A 78 -0.59 -15.97 -3.61
CA ASP A 78 -0.44 -17.28 -4.25
C ASP A 78 -0.07 -18.39 -3.25
N PHE A 79 0.58 -18.04 -2.13
CA PHE A 79 1.02 -19.00 -1.09
C PHE A 79 0.11 -19.05 0.15
N ASN A 80 -0.91 -18.18 0.23
CA ASN A 80 -1.89 -18.17 1.33
C ASN A 80 -3.26 -18.74 0.90
N ALA A 81 -3.32 -19.45 -0.23
CA ALA A 81 -4.52 -20.14 -0.71
C ALA A 81 -4.62 -21.56 -0.14
#